data_AF-A0A0E9N1M4-F1
#
_entry.id   AF-A0A0E9N1M4-F1
#
_cell.length_a   1.000
_cell.length_b   1.000
_cell.length_c   1.000
_cell.angle_alpha   90.00
_cell.angle_beta   90.00
_cell.angle_gamma   90.00
#
_symmetry.space_group_name_H-M   'P 1'
#
loop_
_entity.id
_entity.type
_entity.pdbx_description
1 polymer ?
#
loop_
_entity_poly.entity_id
_entity_poly.type
_entity_poly.pdbx_seq_one_letter_code
_entity_poly.pdbx_strand_id
1 'polypeptide(L)' 'MTTEQRLERIEKKLDQLLGTGKKAKSWVSGKELAKLTGWDNNRLRAMREMGAIQFKRYGKSISYDLDSIPEKYLKVQG' A
#
# COMPACT_ATOMS: atom_id res chain seq x y z
N MET A 1 -18.96 31.56 17.41
CA MET A 1 -18.38 30.74 16.31
C MET A 1 -19.55 30.30 15.44
N THR A 2 -19.57 30.72 14.18
CA THR A 2 -20.70 30.45 13.27
C THR A 2 -20.61 29.03 12.72
N THR A 3 -21.73 28.51 12.19
CA THR A 3 -21.80 27.17 11.58
C THR A 3 -20.79 27.01 10.43
N GLU A 4 -20.57 28.08 9.66
CA GLU A 4 -19.63 28.13 8.53
C GLU A 4 -18.18 27.94 8.99
N GLN A 5 -17.76 28.59 10.08
CA GLN A 5 -16.42 28.43 10.66
C GLN A 5 -16.18 27.01 11.18
N ARG A 6 -17.26 26.30 11.53
CA ARG A 6 -17.22 24.93 12.03
C ARG A 6 -17.07 23.93 10.88
N LEU A 7 -17.76 24.16 9.76
CA LEU A 7 -17.62 23.38 8.51
C LEU A 7 -16.21 23.50 7.94
N GLU A 8 -15.68 24.71 7.83
CA GLU A 8 -14.32 24.94 7.29
C GLU A 8 -13.24 24.20 8.11
N ARG A 9 -13.40 24.12 9.44
CA ARG A 9 -12.51 23.34 10.31
C ARG A 9 -12.63 21.84 10.10
N ILE A 10 -13.85 21.34 9.85
CA ILE A 10 -14.09 19.92 9.58
C ILE A 10 -13.46 19.54 8.24
N GLU A 11 -13.64 20.36 7.20
CA GLU A 11 -13.06 20.15 5.88
C GLU A 11 -11.52 20.16 5.92
N LYS A 12 -10.90 21.16 6.56
CA LYS A 12 -9.44 21.19 6.76
C LYS A 12 -8.93 19.96 7.50
N LYS A 13 -9.67 19.47 8.50
CA LYS A 13 -9.27 18.29 9.27
C LYS A 13 -9.45 17.00 8.47
N LEU A 14 -10.47 16.92 7.62
CA LEU A 14 -10.64 15.84 6.65
C LEU A 14 -9.50 15.85 5.63
N ASP A 15 -9.16 16.98 5.05
CA ASP A 15 -8.02 17.10 4.12
C ASP A 15 -6.69 16.77 4.81
N GLN A 16 -6.52 17.12 6.08
CA GLN A 16 -5.33 16.76 6.83
C GLN A 16 -5.26 15.26 7.09
N LEU A 17 -6.38 14.61 7.47
CA LEU A 17 -6.46 13.17 7.69
C LEU A 17 -6.34 12.37 6.38
N LEU A 18 -6.93 12.87 5.30
CA LEU A 18 -6.84 12.29 3.96
C LEU A 18 -5.47 12.58 3.32
N GLY A 19 -4.87 13.72 3.62
CA GLY A 19 -3.53 14.13 3.16
C GLY A 19 -2.41 13.38 3.86
N THR A 20 -2.56 13.06 5.15
CA THR A 20 -1.68 12.09 5.84
C THR A 20 -2.00 10.65 5.44
N GLY A 21 -3.22 10.37 4.98
CA GLY A 21 -3.62 9.12 4.33
C GLY A 21 -3.12 8.96 2.88
N LYS A 22 -2.70 10.05 2.22
CA LYS A 22 -2.09 10.02 0.88
C LYS A 22 -0.66 9.50 0.99
N LYS A 23 -0.56 8.17 1.01
CA LYS A 23 0.60 7.35 0.68
C LYS A 23 1.76 7.45 1.67
N ALA A 24 1.55 6.98 2.90
CA ALA A 24 2.56 6.07 3.43
C ALA A 24 2.61 4.88 2.46
N LYS A 25 3.45 4.98 1.41
CA LYS A 25 3.62 3.91 0.42
C LYS A 25 3.77 2.62 1.21
N SER A 26 2.84 1.71 1.03
CA SER A 26 2.72 0.54 1.89
C SER A 26 3.73 -0.49 1.43
N TRP A 27 5.01 -0.18 1.67
CA TRP A 27 6.15 -1.02 1.39
C TRP A 27 6.16 -2.14 2.41
N VAL A 28 5.80 -3.34 1.99
CA VAL A 28 5.77 -4.53 2.82
C VAL A 28 6.93 -5.45 2.51
N SER A 29 7.32 -6.27 3.47
CA SER A 29 8.29 -7.34 3.22
C SER A 29 7.70 -8.40 2.28
N GLY A 30 8.58 -9.16 1.61
CA GLY A 30 8.13 -10.32 0.81
C GLY A 30 7.34 -11.35 1.61
N LYS A 31 7.61 -11.48 2.93
CA LYS A 31 6.87 -12.39 3.80
C LYS A 31 5.43 -11.93 4.05
N GLU A 32 5.23 -10.64 4.30
CA GLU A 32 3.89 -10.08 4.46
C GLU A 32 3.12 -10.17 3.14
N LEU A 33 3.79 -9.87 2.03
CA LEU A 33 3.17 -9.99 0.73
C LEU A 33 2.75 -11.43 0.39
N ALA A 34 3.60 -12.41 0.72
CA ALA A 34 3.28 -13.83 0.57
C ALA A 34 2.03 -14.22 1.38
N LYS A 35 1.84 -13.65 2.57
CA LYS A 35 0.62 -13.90 3.37
C LYS A 35 -0.64 -13.34 2.69
N LEU A 36 -0.56 -12.13 2.15
CA LEU A 36 -1.70 -11.45 1.51
C LEU A 36 -2.09 -12.09 0.17
N THR A 37 -1.10 -12.49 -0.63
CA THR A 37 -1.33 -13.04 -1.97
C THR A 37 -1.37 -14.57 -2.02
N GLY A 38 -0.86 -15.23 -0.98
CA GLY A 38 -0.58 -16.66 -1.01
C GLY A 38 0.58 -17.06 -1.92
N TRP A 39 1.39 -16.11 -2.38
CA TRP A 39 2.52 -16.40 -3.27
C TRP A 39 3.71 -16.99 -2.52
N ASP A 40 4.41 -17.91 -3.17
CA ASP A 40 5.72 -18.37 -2.74
C ASP A 40 6.84 -17.41 -3.21
N ASN A 41 8.07 -17.66 -2.74
CA ASN A 41 9.23 -16.84 -3.11
C ASN A 41 9.52 -16.85 -4.61
N ASN A 42 9.23 -17.96 -5.30
CA ASN A 42 9.45 -18.09 -6.74
C ASN A 42 8.48 -17.20 -7.52
N ARG A 43 7.21 -17.20 -7.14
CA ARG A 43 6.18 -16.36 -7.73
C ARG A 43 6.46 -14.88 -7.45
N LEU A 44 6.85 -14.52 -6.23
CA LEU A 44 7.27 -13.15 -5.90
C LEU A 44 8.43 -12.68 -6.79
N ARG A 45 9.44 -13.53 -6.98
CA ARG A 45 10.57 -13.25 -7.86
C ARG A 45 10.14 -13.07 -9.31
N ALA A 46 9.29 -13.96 -9.83
CA ALA A 46 8.79 -13.88 -11.20
C ALA A 46 7.99 -12.59 -11.42
N MET A 47 7.06 -12.25 -10.51
CA MET A 47 6.26 -11.02 -10.64
C MET A 47 7.12 -9.76 -10.60
N ARG A 48 8.20 -9.77 -9.81
CA ARG A 48 9.20 -8.71 -9.79
C ARG A 48 9.98 -8.61 -11.09
N GLU A 49 10.47 -9.74 -11.61
CA GLU A 49 11.27 -9.80 -12.85
C GLU A 49 10.44 -9.44 -14.10
N MET A 50 9.14 -9.75 -14.08
CA MET A 50 8.18 -9.33 -15.11
C MET A 50 7.76 -7.85 -14.99
N GLY A 51 8.17 -7.13 -13.95
CA GLY A 51 7.76 -5.74 -13.70
C GLY A 51 6.29 -5.57 -13.30
N ALA A 52 5.62 -6.66 -12.91
CA ALA A 52 4.21 -6.65 -12.53
C ALA A 52 3.95 -6.05 -11.14
N ILE A 53 4.99 -5.93 -10.30
CA ILE A 53 4.95 -5.33 -8.97
C ILE A 53 6.16 -4.42 -8.78
N GLN A 54 5.96 -3.29 -8.10
CA GLN A 54 7.04 -2.40 -7.71
C GLN A 54 7.77 -2.92 -6.49
N PHE A 55 9.08 -2.75 -6.48
CA PHE A 55 9.93 -3.16 -5.37
C PHE A 55 11.03 -2.14 -5.10
N LYS A 56 11.54 -2.14 -3.86
CA LYS A 56 12.75 -1.43 -3.45
C LYS A 56 13.69 -2.40 -2.76
N ARG A 57 14.98 -2.24 -3.03
CA ARG A 57 16.03 -3.02 -2.39
C ARG A 57 16.71 -2.18 -1.29
N TYR A 58 16.81 -2.77 -0.10
CA TYR A 58 17.49 -2.21 1.06
C TYR A 58 18.60 -3.19 1.48
N GLY A 59 19.78 -3.04 0.87
CA GLY A 59 20.87 -4.01 1.04
C GLY A 59 20.47 -5.41 0.55
N LYS A 60 20.39 -6.38 1.48
CA LYS A 60 19.96 -7.76 1.20
C LYS A 60 18.43 -7.94 1.24
N SER A 61 17.69 -6.96 1.74
CA SER A 61 16.23 -7.01 1.89
C SER A 61 15.52 -6.39 0.70
N ILE A 62 14.32 -6.89 0.38
CA ILE A 62 13.45 -6.34 -0.66
C ILE A 62 12.07 -6.06 -0.05
N SER A 63 11.58 -4.84 -0.27
CA SER A 63 10.21 -4.44 0.06
C SER A 63 9.41 -4.24 -1.22
N TYR A 64 8.11 -4.49 -1.16
CA TYR A 64 7.19 -4.44 -2.29
C TYR A 64 6.10 -3.41 -2.01
N ASP A 65 5.71 -2.66 -3.05
CA ASP A 65 4.63 -1.68 -2.92
C ASP A 65 3.28 -2.38 -3.05
N LEU A 66 2.46 -2.38 -1.99
CA LEU A 66 1.13 -2.99 -2.02
C LEU A 66 0.22 -2.36 -3.07
N ASP A 67 0.36 -1.05 -3.32
CA ASP A 67 -0.48 -0.33 -4.29
C ASP A 67 -0.20 -0.79 -5.74
N SER A 68 0.95 -1.43 -5.97
CA SER A 68 1.32 -1.95 -7.30
C SER A 68 0.72 -3.32 -7.60
N ILE A 69 0.05 -3.94 -6.63
CA ILE A 69 -0.39 -5.33 -6.72
C ILE A 69 -1.81 -5.37 -7.26
N PRO A 70 -2.04 -6.02 -8.42
CA PRO A 70 -3.40 -6.13 -8.96
C PRO A 70 -4.33 -6.82 -7.97
N GLU A 71 -5.50 -6.22 -7.72
CA GLU A 71 -6.49 -6.69 -6.74
C GLU A 71 -6.88 -8.16 -6.90
N LYS A 72 -6.87 -8.68 -8.14
CA LYS A 72 -7.12 -10.10 -8.45
C LYS A 72 -6.19 -11.09 -7.74
N TYR A 73 -5.07 -10.61 -7.20
CA TYR A 73 -4.10 -11.41 -6.46
C TYR A 73 -4.18 -11.23 -4.94
N LEU A 74 -4.96 -10.27 -4.46
CA LEU A 74 -5.21 -10.11 -3.04
C LEU A 74 -6.24 -11.16 -2.62
N LYS A 75 -5.92 -11.96 -1.59
CA LYS A 75 -6.92 -12.81 -0.97
C LYS A 75 -7.93 -11.90 -0.29
N VAL A 76 -9.14 -11.81 -0.83
CA VAL A 76 -10.27 -11.21 -0.12
C VAL A 76 -10.48 -12.06 1.13
N GLN A 77 -10.13 -11.52 2.30
CA GLN A 77 -10.55 -12.12 3.55
C GLN A 77 -12.05 -11.84 3.68
N GLY A 78 -12.85 -12.80 3.25
CA GLY A 78 -14.26 -12.91 3.61
C GLY A 78 -14.41 -13.49 5.01
#